data_AF-A0A5C4QY36-F1
#
_entry.id   AF-A0A5C4QY36-F1
#
_cell.length_a   1.000
_cell.length_b   1.000
_cell.length_c   1.000
_cell.angle_alpha   90.00
_cell.angle_beta   90.00
_cell.angle_gamma   90.00
#
_symmetry.space_group_name_H-M   'P 1'
#
loop_
_entity.id
_entity.type
_entity.pdbx_description
1 polymer ?
#
loop_
_entity_poly.entity_id
_entity_poly.type
_entity_poly.pdbx_seq_one_letter_code
_entity_poly.pdbx_strand_id
1 'polypeptide(L)'
;MLSWEIRSYRQASRHPGPVFFDRGIPDLVGYYLLLGQPVPAHLTAAAQLFRYHQRVFIAPPWPQIYTTDSERHQGVVGSNPAVPTGKSPDQRKR
;
A
#
# COMPACT_ATOMS: atom_id res chain seq x y z
N MET A 1 1.23 -12.35 0.42
CA MET A 1 1.67 -11.13 -0.31
C MET A 1 3.16 -10.88 -0.10
N LEU A 2 3.66 -10.70 1.13
CA LEU A 2 5.09 -10.44 1.40
C LEU A 2 6.09 -11.43 0.77
N SER A 3 5.79 -12.73 0.77
CA SER A 3 6.67 -13.76 0.18
C SER A 3 6.92 -13.54 -1.32
N TRP A 4 5.92 -13.05 -2.06
CA TRP A 4 6.04 -12.70 -3.47
C TRP A 4 6.94 -11.49 -3.66
N GLU A 5 6.78 -10.45 -2.82
CA GLU A 5 7.64 -9.26 -2.87
C GLU A 5 9.11 -9.60 -2.58
N ILE A 6 9.37 -10.47 -1.60
CA ILE A 6 10.73 -10.95 -1.29
C ILE A 6 11.31 -11.76 -2.46
N ARG A 7 10.49 -12.57 -3.13
CA ARG A 7 10.92 -13.31 -4.34
C ARG A 7 11.28 -12.33 -5.46
N SER A 8 10.43 -11.36 -5.76
CA SER A 8 10.65 -10.34 -6.80
C SER A 8 11.92 -9.53 -6.50
N TYR A 9 12.11 -9.11 -5.25
CA TYR A 9 13.33 -8.42 -4.80
C TYR A 9 14.58 -9.26 -5.09
N ARG A 10 14.60 -10.52 -4.65
CA ARG A 10 15.74 -11.43 -4.85
C ARG A 10 16.03 -11.70 -6.34
N GLN A 11 14.99 -11.77 -7.16
CA GLN A 11 15.13 -11.93 -8.59
C GLN A 11 15.75 -10.68 -9.23
N ALA A 12 15.26 -9.49 -8.86
CA ALA A 12 15.80 -8.22 -9.33
C ALA A 12 17.27 -8.03 -8.94
N SER A 13 17.68 -8.46 -7.74
CA SER A 13 19.08 -8.38 -7.28
C SER A 13 20.06 -9.19 -8.15
N ARG A 14 19.56 -10.08 -9.00
CA ARG A 14 20.38 -10.87 -9.95
C ARG A 14 20.50 -10.23 -11.32
N HIS A 15 19.71 -9.19 -11.61
CA HIS A 15 19.81 -8.48 -12.88
C HIS A 15 20.94 -7.45 -12.82
N PRO A 16 21.78 -7.35 -13.88
CA PRO A 16 22.74 -6.27 -13.99
C PRO A 16 22.02 -4.95 -14.26
N GLY A 17 22.38 -3.92 -13.48
CA GLY A 17 21.84 -2.56 -13.63
C GLY A 17 20.59 -2.26 -12.81
N PRO A 18 20.04 -1.04 -12.94
CA PRO A 18 18.85 -0.61 -12.18
C PRO A 18 17.60 -1.37 -12.60
N VAL A 19 16.81 -1.81 -11.61
CA VAL A 19 15.48 -2.41 -11.81
C VAL A 19 14.43 -1.50 -11.20
N PHE A 20 13.41 -1.16 -11.98
CA PHE A 20 12.27 -0.40 -11.51
C PHE A 20 11.17 -1.33 -11.02
N PHE A 21 10.54 -0.95 -9.91
CA PHE A 21 9.44 -1.67 -9.29
C PHE A 21 8.20 -0.78 -9.31
N ASP A 22 7.09 -1.31 -9.81
CA ASP A 22 5.77 -0.76 -9.55
C ASP A 22 5.16 -1.56 -8.38
N ARG A 23 5.08 -0.93 -7.21
CA ARG A 23 4.83 -1.55 -5.88
C ARG A 23 5.99 -2.42 -5.36
N GLY A 24 5.95 -2.73 -4.07
CA GLY A 24 7.02 -3.47 -3.40
C GLY A 24 6.76 -3.71 -1.92
N ILE A 25 7.77 -4.21 -1.19
CA ILE A 25 7.66 -4.43 0.26
C ILE A 25 7.19 -3.19 1.04
N PRO A 26 7.66 -1.95 0.74
CA PRO A 26 7.18 -0.74 1.42
C PRO A 26 5.69 -0.46 1.21
N ASP A 27 5.10 -0.91 0.09
CA ASP A 27 3.67 -0.72 -0.21
C ASP A 27 2.79 -1.47 0.80
N LEU A 28 3.22 -2.64 1.24
CA LEU A 28 2.53 -3.40 2.28
C LEU A 28 2.46 -2.60 3.59
N VAL A 29 3.55 -1.95 3.98
CA VAL A 29 3.57 -1.08 5.17
C VAL A 29 2.63 0.11 4.94
N GLY A 30 2.72 0.76 3.79
CA GLY A 30 1.85 1.88 3.41
C GLY A 30 0.36 1.51 3.42
N TYR A 31 0.00 0.30 3.01
CA TYR A 31 -1.36 -0.20 3.01
C TYR A 31 -1.94 -0.30 4.43
N TYR A 32 -1.19 -0.86 5.39
CA TYR A 32 -1.64 -0.90 6.80
C TYR A 32 -1.82 0.51 7.37
N LEU A 33 -0.88 1.42 7.07
CA LEU A 33 -0.98 2.82 7.49
C LEU A 33 -2.21 3.51 6.89
N LEU A 34 -2.49 3.28 5.61
CA LEU A 34 -3.67 3.81 4.93
C LEU A 34 -4.97 3.30 5.56
N LEU A 35 -5.02 2.04 5.97
CA LEU A 35 -6.18 1.46 6.67
C LEU A 35 -6.29 1.88 8.14
N GLY A 36 -5.31 2.62 8.68
CA GLY A 36 -5.25 2.95 10.11
C GLY A 36 -5.03 1.73 11.00
N GLN A 37 -4.43 0.66 10.48
CA GLN A 37 -4.16 -0.57 11.21
C GLN A 37 -2.71 -0.65 11.71
N PRO A 38 -2.44 -1.33 12.83
CA PRO A 38 -1.07 -1.59 13.28
C PRO A 38 -0.29 -2.38 12.23
N VAL A 39 0.90 -1.91 11.88
CA VAL A 39 1.80 -2.61 10.96
C VAL A 39 2.38 -3.84 11.67
N PRO A 40 2.19 -5.08 11.14
CA PRO A 40 2.80 -6.26 11.70
C PRO A 40 4.33 -6.15 11.72
N ALA A 41 4.96 -6.53 12.85
CA ALA A 41 6.41 -6.37 13.06
C ALA A 41 7.26 -7.02 11.94
N HIS A 42 6.80 -8.15 11.40
CA HIS A 42 7.51 -8.84 10.33
C HIS A 42 7.53 -8.06 9.00
N LEU A 43 6.54 -7.20 8.74
CA LEU A 43 6.54 -6.31 7.57
C LEU A 43 7.55 -5.19 7.74
N THR A 44 7.60 -4.57 8.93
CA THR A 44 8.61 -3.57 9.27
C THR A 44 10.02 -4.14 9.16
N ALA A 45 10.25 -5.33 9.72
CA ALA A 45 11.52 -6.03 9.62
C ALA A 45 11.88 -6.34 8.16
N ALA A 46 10.93 -6.81 7.35
CA ALA A 46 11.18 -7.07 5.94
C ALA A 46 11.52 -5.78 5.16
N ALA A 47 10.82 -4.67 5.40
CA ALA A 47 11.11 -3.39 4.76
C ALA A 47 12.52 -2.86 5.11
N GLN A 48 13.02 -3.16 6.31
CA GLN A 48 14.37 -2.82 6.75
C GLN A 48 15.44 -3.74 6.17
N LEU A 49 15.15 -5.03 6.01
CA LEU A 49 16.09 -6.03 5.47
C LEU A 49 16.23 -5.94 3.95
N PHE A 50 15.12 -5.78 3.24
CA PHE A 50 15.07 -5.77 1.77
C PHE A 50 14.95 -4.33 1.27
N ARG A 51 15.99 -3.52 1.57
CA ARG A 51 15.95 -2.09 1.25
C ARG A 51 16.05 -1.84 -0.25
N TYR A 52 15.19 -0.94 -0.72
CA TYR A 52 15.24 -0.39 -2.05
C TYR A 52 16.24 0.78 -2.08
N HIS A 53 16.52 1.28 -3.28
CA HIS A 53 17.41 2.41 -3.46
C HIS A 53 16.84 3.67 -2.78
N GLN A 54 17.71 4.52 -2.20
CA GLN A 54 17.29 5.71 -1.43
C GLN A 54 16.64 6.79 -2.30
N ARG A 55 17.05 6.87 -3.57
CA ARG A 55 16.37 7.72 -4.57
C ARG A 55 15.20 6.96 -5.15
N VAL A 56 13.99 7.47 -4.91
CA VAL A 56 12.72 6.92 -5.40
C VAL A 56 11.99 7.98 -6.22
N PHE A 57 11.14 7.53 -7.13
CA PHE A 57 10.22 8.38 -7.87
C PHE A 57 8.83 8.20 -7.31
N ILE A 58 8.15 9.31 -6.99
CA ILE A 58 6.77 9.30 -6.51
C ILE A 58 5.94 9.96 -7.61
N ALA A 59 5.06 9.19 -8.24
CA ALA A 59 4.09 9.74 -9.18
C ALA A 59 3.03 10.53 -8.39
N PRO A 60 2.79 11.81 -8.70
CA PRO A 60 1.70 12.54 -8.08
C PRO A 60 0.35 11.94 -8.52
N PRO A 61 -0.75 12.20 -7.78
CA PRO A 61 -2.08 11.89 -8.27
C PRO A 61 -2.28 12.44 -9.69
N TRP A 62 -3.01 11.69 -10.53
CA TRP A 62 -3.29 12.06 -11.92
C TRP A 62 -4.81 12.29 -12.11
N PRO A 63 -5.33 13.49 -11.79
CA PRO A 63 -6.78 13.75 -11.78
C PRO A 63 -7.46 13.54 -13.13
N GLN A 64 -6.77 13.79 -14.22
CA GLN A 64 -7.31 13.70 -15.58
C GLN A 64 -7.70 12.27 -15.97
N ILE A 65 -7.15 11.26 -15.29
CA ILE A 65 -7.49 9.84 -15.48
C ILE A 65 -8.21 9.25 -14.26
N TYR A 66 -8.58 10.10 -13.29
CA TYR A 66 -9.33 9.67 -12.13
C TYR A 66 -10.82 9.75 -12.44
N THR A 67 -11.48 8.60 -12.41
CA THR A 67 -12.93 8.48 -12.36
C THR A 67 -13.30 7.66 -11.14
N THR A 68 -14.44 7.97 -10.54
CA THR A 68 -15.02 7.08 -9.53
C THR A 68 -15.63 5.89 -10.27
N ASP A 69 -15.21 4.70 -9.90
CA ASP A 69 -15.75 3.43 -10.37
C ASP A 69 -16.01 2.50 -9.17
N SER A 70 -16.63 1.34 -9.42
CA SER A 70 -16.95 0.37 -8.37
C SER A 70 -15.72 -0.35 -7.79
N GLU A 71 -14.56 -0.24 -8.45
CA GLU A 71 -13.32 -0.93 -8.05
C GLU A 71 -12.43 -0.03 -7.17
N ARG A 72 -12.54 1.30 -7.32
CA ARG A 72 -11.72 2.29 -6.60
C ARG A 72 -12.41 2.79 -5.34
N HIS A 73 -11.94 2.30 -4.20
CA HIS A 73 -12.41 2.72 -2.87
C HIS A 73 -11.65 3.93 -2.28
N GLN A 74 -10.62 4.44 -2.97
CA GLN A 74 -9.74 5.53 -2.49
C GLN A 74 -10.10 6.83 -3.18
N GLY A 75 -10.35 7.90 -2.41
CA GLY A 75 -10.65 9.24 -2.91
C GLY A 75 -9.42 10.04 -3.34
N VAL A 76 -9.65 11.19 -3.99
CA VAL A 76 -8.60 12.17 -4.29
C VAL A 76 -8.09 12.78 -2.98
N VAL A 77 -6.76 12.87 -2.82
CA VAL A 77 -6.13 13.46 -1.63
C VAL A 77 -6.67 14.89 -1.41
N GLY A 78 -7.36 15.12 -0.29
CA GLY A 78 -8.04 16.37 0.05
C GLY A 78 -9.51 16.19 0.42
N SER A 79 -10.15 15.10 0.02
CA SER A 79 -11.46 14.67 0.53
C SER A 79 -11.27 13.42 1.39
N ASN A 80 -11.21 13.61 2.70
CA ASN A 80 -11.37 12.51 3.64
C ASN A 80 -12.85 12.33 3.95
N PRO A 81 -13.58 11.37 3.36
CA PRO A 81 -14.63 10.71 4.11
C PRO A 81 -13.93 9.57 4.85
N ALA A 82 -14.02 9.61 6.18
CA ALA A 82 -13.70 8.46 7.01
C ALA A 82 -14.27 7.19 6.36
N VAL A 83 -13.43 6.18 6.19
CA VAL A 83 -13.87 4.83 5.83
C VAL A 83 -15.07 4.51 6.73
N PRO A 84 -16.27 4.22 6.20
CA PRO A 84 -17.38 3.85 7.04
C PRO A 84 -17.00 2.53 7.69
N THR A 85 -16.68 2.57 8.98
CA THR A 85 -16.64 1.38 9.80
C THR A 85 -18.08 0.89 9.87
N GLY A 86 -18.42 -0.05 8.99
CA GLY A 86 -19.70 -0.73 8.98
C GLY A 86 -19.88 -1.51 10.28
N LYS A 87 -20.36 -0.83 11.32
CA LYS A 87 -21.21 -1.41 12.34
C LYS A 87 -22.52 -0.65 12.31
N SER A 88 -23.50 -1.22 11.62
CA SER A 88 -24.88 -0.76 11.65
C SER A 88 -25.38 -0.72 13.10
N PRO A 89 -25.88 0.43 13.60
CA PRO A 89 -26.39 0.56 14.96
C PRO A 89 -27.90 0.30 14.96
N ASP A 90 -28.32 -0.96 14.89
CA ASP A 90 -29.66 -1.38 15.30
C ASP A 90 -29.68 -2.92 15.35
N GLN A 91 -29.46 -3.54 16.51
CA GLN A 91 -30.55 -4.07 17.33
C GLN A 91 -30.13 -4.02 18.80
N ARG A 92 -30.64 -3.04 19.56
CA ARG A 92 -30.81 -3.16 21.02
C ARG A 92 -32.31 -3.24 21.28
N LYS A 93 -32.70 -4.26 22.07
CA LYS A 93 -34.00 -4.48 22.73
C LYS A 93 -35.05 -5.26 21.93
N ARG A 94 -35.10 -6.58 22.15
CA ARG A 94 -36.08 -7.24 23.03
C ARG A 94 -35.63 -8.67 23.32
#